data_AF-A0A8T3DEE2-F1
#
_entry.id   AF-A0A8T3DEE2-F1
#
_cell.length_a   1.000
_cell.length_b   1.000
_cell.length_c   1.000
_cell.angle_alpha   90.00
_cell.angle_beta   90.00
_cell.angle_gamma   90.00
#
_symmetry.space_group_name_H-M   'P 1'
#
loop_
_entity.id
_entity.type
_entity.pdbx_description
1 polymer ?
#
loop_
_entity_poly.entity_id
_entity_poly.type
_entity_poly.pdbx_seq_one_letter_code
_entity_poly.pdbx_strand_id
1 'polypeptide(L)'
;MSLNEMLNVVRPSNLLSPDDLLDAIKTRSESRDMDLNYRGMLIPEENIATMKHGAQVVKGELKSALLDGDTQNYDLDHGFSRHPIEDDGRAGIEVKLGQPSIINHIRILLWDRDSRSYSYYIEVSMDELDWVRVVDHSKYLCRSWQSLYFPARVCRYVRIVGTHNTVNKVFHLVAFECMFTNSSFTLEKGLLVPKENVATISACASVIEGVSRSRNALLNGDTRNYDWDSGYTCHQLGSGAIVIQLAQPYMIGSLRLLLWDCDDRSYSYYIELSTNQQQWTKVIDRSKVACRSWQTLTFDKQPAAFIRIVGTHNTANEVFHCVHFECPAQLDVEVKEGSPGQNSPESNSVSQQPPQPRPPRPSRSQSLLPSQPSSSQPSSSSSPSRSQH
;
A
#
# COMPACT_ATOMS: atom_id res chain seq x y z
N MET A 1 35.83 14.74 11.44
CA MET A 1 37.17 15.30 11.71
C MET A 1 37.03 16.79 11.95
N SER A 2 37.50 17.32 13.08
CA SER A 2 37.40 18.74 13.42
C SER A 2 38.50 19.58 12.74
N LEU A 3 38.30 20.91 12.62
CA LEU A 3 39.35 21.81 12.14
C LEU A 3 40.62 21.70 13.00
N ASN A 4 40.42 21.53 14.31
CA ASN A 4 41.49 21.33 15.28
C ASN A 4 42.33 20.07 14.98
N GLU A 5 41.68 18.95 14.65
CA GLU A 5 42.36 17.72 14.24
C GLU A 5 43.10 17.88 12.90
N MET A 6 42.51 18.58 11.92
CA MET A 6 43.18 18.84 10.65
C MET A 6 44.47 19.66 10.85
N LEU A 7 44.43 20.68 11.70
CA LEU A 7 45.58 21.57 11.92
C LEU A 7 46.65 20.97 12.84
N ASN A 8 46.25 20.19 13.86
CA ASN A 8 47.16 19.74 14.91
C ASN A 8 47.55 18.25 14.83
N VAL A 9 46.82 17.44 14.06
CA VAL A 9 47.11 16.01 13.89
C VAL A 9 47.48 15.69 12.45
N VAL A 10 46.63 16.09 11.50
CA VAL A 10 46.83 15.72 10.09
C VAL A 10 47.94 16.55 9.44
N ARG A 11 47.93 17.88 9.62
CA ARG A 11 48.98 18.74 9.06
C ARG A 11 50.39 18.36 9.53
N PRO A 12 50.67 18.10 10.82
CA PRO A 12 52.00 17.67 11.25
C PRO A 12 52.40 16.26 10.77
N SER A 13 51.42 15.42 10.40
CA SER A 13 51.72 14.06 9.92
C SER A 13 52.40 14.01 8.54
N ASN A 14 52.32 15.09 7.75
CA ASN A 14 52.81 15.18 6.36
C ASN A 14 52.29 14.07 5.42
N LEU A 15 51.19 13.40 5.77
CA LEU A 15 50.55 12.38 4.93
C LEU A 15 49.76 12.98 3.76
N LEU A 16 49.38 14.26 3.86
CA LEU A 16 48.63 15.01 2.85
C LEU A 16 49.34 16.35 2.59
N SER A 17 49.23 16.88 1.38
CA SER A 17 49.81 18.18 1.07
C SER A 17 49.05 19.30 1.80
N PRO A 18 49.70 20.45 2.09
CA PRO A 18 49.01 21.61 2.64
C PRO A 18 47.86 22.10 1.75
N ASP A 19 47.97 21.98 0.43
CA ASP A 19 46.93 22.39 -0.51
C ASP A 19 45.71 21.47 -0.41
N ASP A 20 45.91 20.14 -0.35
CA ASP A 20 44.82 19.17 -0.14
C ASP A 20 44.07 19.46 1.18
N LEU A 21 44.79 19.86 2.23
CA LEU A 21 44.19 20.23 3.51
C LEU A 21 43.38 21.52 3.43
N LEU A 22 43.89 22.53 2.72
CA LEU A 22 43.17 23.80 2.50
C LEU A 22 41.91 23.57 1.66
N ASP A 23 42.00 22.73 0.62
CA ASP A 23 40.86 22.36 -0.21
C ASP A 23 39.81 21.58 0.59
N ALA A 24 40.23 20.67 1.47
CA ALA A 24 39.32 19.95 2.37
C ALA A 24 38.63 20.89 3.38
N ILE A 25 39.36 21.85 3.95
CA ILE A 25 38.79 22.88 4.84
C ILE A 25 37.79 23.74 4.08
N LYS A 26 38.16 24.22 2.89
CA LYS A 26 37.30 25.03 2.03
C LYS A 26 36.03 24.29 1.68
N THR A 27 36.15 23.04 1.21
CA THR A 27 35.00 22.17 0.88
C THR A 27 34.06 22.04 2.07
N ARG A 28 34.58 21.79 3.27
CA ARG A 28 33.78 21.67 4.49
C ARG A 28 33.11 22.98 4.89
N SER A 29 33.78 24.11 4.72
CA SER A 29 33.26 25.43 5.11
C SER A 29 32.23 25.98 4.13
N GLU A 30 32.32 25.61 2.85
CA GLU A 30 31.47 26.15 1.78
C GLU A 30 30.31 25.21 1.39
N SER A 31 30.36 23.93 1.77
CA SER A 31 29.33 22.94 1.44
C SER A 31 28.37 22.69 2.60
N ARG A 32 27.17 22.20 2.30
CA ARG A 32 26.30 21.60 3.32
C ARG A 32 26.92 20.29 3.81
N ASP A 33 26.68 19.94 5.07
CA ASP A 33 27.28 18.74 5.68
C ASP A 33 26.89 17.48 4.90
N MET A 34 25.62 17.36 4.51
CA MET A 34 25.12 16.21 3.75
C MET A 34 25.60 16.14 2.29
N ASP A 35 26.25 17.19 1.79
CA ASP A 35 26.90 17.20 0.47
C ASP A 35 28.37 16.70 0.55
N LEU A 36 28.88 16.45 1.77
CA LEU A 36 30.23 15.93 1.98
C LEU A 36 30.32 14.43 1.68
N ASN A 37 31.51 14.01 1.23
CA ASN A 37 31.80 12.61 0.93
C ASN A 37 32.04 11.79 2.21
N TYR A 38 30.95 11.30 2.81
CA TYR A 38 31.02 10.40 3.95
C TYR A 38 31.29 8.95 3.54
N ARG A 39 32.10 8.26 4.35
CA ARG A 39 32.21 6.81 4.31
C ARG A 39 31.10 6.20 5.15
N GLY A 40 30.42 5.20 4.60
CA GLY A 40 29.37 4.46 5.29
C GLY A 40 29.60 2.96 5.18
N MET A 41 29.12 2.23 6.18
CA MET A 41 28.99 0.78 6.13
C MET A 41 27.90 0.39 5.12
N LEU A 42 28.12 -0.67 4.35
CA LEU A 42 27.15 -1.18 3.39
C LEU A 42 26.86 -2.64 3.70
N ILE A 43 25.62 -2.95 4.08
CA ILE A 43 25.13 -4.30 4.29
C ILE A 43 23.86 -4.47 3.45
N PRO A 44 23.97 -5.05 2.24
CA PRO A 44 22.82 -5.21 1.35
C PRO A 44 21.78 -6.19 1.90
N GLU A 45 20.51 -5.91 1.63
CA GLU A 45 19.33 -6.73 1.95
C GLU A 45 19.17 -7.08 3.45
N GLU A 46 19.84 -6.36 4.35
CA GLU A 46 19.72 -6.55 5.80
C GLU A 46 19.18 -5.28 6.48
N ASN A 47 18.20 -5.46 7.37
CA ASN A 47 17.68 -4.36 8.18
C ASN A 47 18.72 -3.94 9.23
N ILE A 48 19.34 -2.78 9.02
CA ILE A 48 20.33 -2.19 9.93
C ILE A 48 19.69 -1.32 11.04
N ALA A 49 18.38 -1.07 10.97
CA ALA A 49 17.63 -0.38 12.00
C ALA A 49 17.15 -1.36 13.09
N THR A 50 18.08 -2.07 13.73
CA THR A 50 17.78 -2.99 14.82
C THR A 50 18.73 -2.78 16.00
N MET A 51 18.30 -3.21 17.19
CA MET A 51 19.15 -3.17 18.38
C MET A 51 20.46 -3.97 18.20
N LYS A 52 20.43 -5.07 17.44
CA LYS A 52 21.60 -5.88 17.09
C LYS A 52 22.68 -5.06 16.36
N HIS A 53 22.26 -4.14 15.50
CA HIS A 53 23.15 -3.23 14.75
C HIS A 53 23.41 -1.92 15.48
N GLY A 54 23.03 -1.81 16.76
CA GLY A 54 23.22 -0.61 17.58
C GLY A 54 22.31 0.56 17.21
N ALA A 55 21.23 0.31 16.47
CA ALA A 55 20.25 1.35 16.18
C ALA A 55 19.36 1.63 17.41
N GLN A 56 18.99 2.90 17.58
CA GLN A 56 18.17 3.36 18.70
C GLN A 56 17.23 4.50 18.29
N VAL A 57 16.05 4.55 18.91
CA VAL A 57 15.13 5.68 18.76
C VAL A 57 15.54 6.79 19.73
N VAL A 58 15.92 7.96 19.21
CA VAL A 58 16.41 9.09 20.01
C VAL A 58 15.31 10.12 20.32
N LYS A 59 14.34 10.33 19.42
CA LYS A 59 13.17 11.20 19.63
C LYS A 59 11.86 10.50 19.26
N GLY A 60 10.77 10.97 19.84
CA GLY A 60 9.44 10.35 19.79
C GLY A 60 9.02 9.79 21.15
N GLU A 61 7.72 9.48 21.28
CA GLU A 61 7.13 8.79 22.43
C GLU A 61 7.07 7.28 22.18
N LEU A 62 7.00 6.48 23.26
CA LEU A 62 6.90 5.01 23.18
C LEU A 62 8.04 4.37 22.36
N LYS A 63 9.26 4.88 22.57
CA LYS A 63 10.47 4.58 21.78
C LYS A 63 10.83 3.09 21.66
N SER A 64 10.49 2.29 22.67
CA SER A 64 10.84 0.87 22.72
C SER A 64 10.10 0.03 21.68
N ALA A 65 8.93 0.49 21.21
CA ALA A 65 8.07 -0.28 20.32
C ALA A 65 8.50 -0.27 18.85
N LEU A 66 9.32 0.71 18.40
CA LEU A 66 9.56 0.89 16.97
C LEU A 66 10.54 -0.14 16.36
N LEU A 67 11.52 -0.59 17.16
CA LEU A 67 12.64 -1.43 16.73
C LEU A 67 12.66 -2.79 17.45
N ASP A 68 11.55 -3.19 18.07
CA ASP A 68 11.42 -4.46 18.80
C ASP A 68 11.18 -5.67 17.87
N GLY A 69 10.83 -5.42 16.62
CA GLY A 69 10.54 -6.44 15.61
C GLY A 69 9.11 -6.96 15.63
N ASP A 70 8.25 -6.43 16.50
CA ASP A 70 6.83 -6.79 16.53
C ASP A 70 6.05 -5.98 15.49
N THR A 71 5.50 -6.68 14.51
CA THR A 71 4.73 -6.10 13.41
C THR A 71 3.29 -6.61 13.40
N GLN A 72 2.87 -7.30 14.46
CA GLN A 72 1.59 -8.00 14.52
C GLN A 72 0.79 -7.69 15.78
N ASN A 73 1.43 -7.44 16.94
CA ASN A 73 0.74 -7.26 18.21
C ASN A 73 0.66 -5.78 18.63
N TYR A 74 0.13 -4.94 17.74
CA TYR A 74 -0.22 -3.54 18.04
C TYR A 74 -1.74 -3.32 18.04
N ASP A 75 -2.19 -2.48 18.96
CA ASP A 75 -3.59 -2.15 19.21
C ASP A 75 -3.80 -0.62 19.28
N LEU A 76 -4.89 -0.14 19.90
CA LEU A 76 -5.18 1.29 20.01
C LEU A 76 -4.21 2.05 20.91
N ASP A 77 -3.55 1.38 21.86
CA ASP A 77 -2.77 2.01 22.94
C ASP A 77 -1.29 1.58 22.94
N HIS A 78 -0.95 0.42 22.35
CA HIS A 78 0.38 -0.17 22.40
C HIS A 78 0.89 -0.64 21.04
N GLY A 79 2.20 -0.90 20.97
CA GLY A 79 2.87 -1.47 19.78
C GLY A 79 3.21 -0.45 18.70
N PHE A 80 3.42 0.82 19.07
CA PHE A 80 3.88 1.86 18.14
C PHE A 80 4.64 2.97 18.87
N SER A 81 5.56 3.61 18.18
CA SER A 81 6.06 4.94 18.54
C SER A 81 5.19 6.03 17.95
N ARG A 82 5.19 7.21 18.57
CA ARG A 82 4.36 8.33 18.09
C ARG A 82 5.01 9.69 18.32
N HIS A 83 4.49 10.69 17.63
CA HIS A 83 4.77 12.11 17.90
C HIS A 83 3.57 12.99 17.52
N PRO A 84 3.38 14.15 18.18
CA PRO A 84 2.32 15.09 17.82
C PRO A 84 2.59 15.72 16.44
N ILE A 85 1.52 15.92 15.67
CA ILE A 85 1.59 16.61 14.39
C ILE A 85 1.46 18.12 14.66
N GLU A 86 2.59 18.81 14.58
CA GLU A 86 2.72 20.26 14.82
C GLU A 86 3.00 21.01 13.52
N ASP A 87 2.53 22.26 13.44
CA ASP A 87 2.63 23.08 12.23
C ASP A 87 4.06 23.57 11.94
N ASP A 88 4.96 23.52 12.94
CA ASP A 88 6.34 23.98 12.81
C ASP A 88 7.31 22.91 12.25
N GLY A 89 6.83 21.67 12.09
CA GLY A 89 7.58 20.54 11.54
C GLY A 89 8.80 20.12 12.37
N ARG A 90 8.94 20.57 13.63
CA ARG A 90 10.09 20.25 14.49
C ARG A 90 9.92 18.93 15.24
N ALA A 91 8.67 18.50 15.44
CA ALA A 91 8.35 17.21 16.03
C ALA A 91 8.53 16.07 15.02
N GLY A 92 9.12 14.96 15.46
CA GLY A 92 9.34 13.78 14.62
C GLY A 92 9.88 12.61 15.42
N ILE A 93 9.74 11.41 14.85
CA ILE A 93 10.42 10.21 15.36
C ILE A 93 11.80 10.18 14.73
N GLU A 94 12.84 10.10 15.56
CA GLU A 94 14.23 10.07 15.08
C GLU A 94 14.90 8.76 15.47
N VAL A 95 15.50 8.10 14.50
CA VAL A 95 16.26 6.86 14.65
C VAL A 95 17.73 7.15 14.36
N LYS A 96 18.60 6.82 15.31
CA LYS A 96 20.05 6.86 15.17
C LYS A 96 20.54 5.45 14.86
N LEU A 97 21.20 5.28 13.72
CA LEU A 97 21.87 4.04 13.33
C LEU A 97 23.17 3.86 14.14
N GLY A 98 23.56 2.61 14.38
CA GLY A 98 24.77 2.30 15.16
C GLY A 98 26.05 2.83 14.51
N GLN A 99 26.10 2.82 13.18
CA GLN A 99 27.19 3.36 12.36
C GLN A 99 26.64 4.16 11.18
N PRO A 100 27.38 5.16 10.66
CA PRO A 100 27.09 5.74 9.35
C PRO A 100 26.96 4.64 8.30
N SER A 101 25.85 4.59 7.60
CA SER A 101 25.51 3.48 6.70
C SER A 101 24.97 3.98 5.37
N ILE A 102 25.29 3.26 4.30
CA ILE A 102 24.78 3.52 2.96
C ILE A 102 23.42 2.85 2.83
N ILE A 103 22.38 3.62 2.55
CA ILE A 103 20.99 3.14 2.45
C ILE A 103 20.31 3.71 1.21
N ASN A 104 19.31 3.01 0.69
CA ASN A 104 18.47 3.45 -0.43
C ASN A 104 17.02 2.93 -0.32
N HIS A 105 16.70 2.20 0.74
CA HIS A 105 15.40 1.56 0.94
C HIS A 105 15.01 1.63 2.43
N ILE A 106 13.84 2.19 2.68
CA ILE A 106 13.22 2.27 4.01
C ILE A 106 11.87 1.59 3.92
N ARG A 107 11.55 0.76 4.92
CA ARG A 107 10.19 0.25 5.12
C ARG A 107 9.64 0.77 6.43
N ILE A 108 8.38 1.19 6.41
CA ILE A 108 7.69 1.59 7.62
C ILE A 108 6.31 0.97 7.69
N LEU A 109 5.87 0.60 8.88
CA LEU A 109 4.50 0.17 9.12
C LEU A 109 3.75 1.31 9.80
N LEU A 110 2.84 1.93 9.04
CA LEU A 110 1.88 2.87 9.61
C LEU A 110 0.79 2.07 10.32
N TRP A 111 0.31 2.61 11.45
CA TRP A 111 -0.79 1.97 12.18
C TRP A 111 -2.05 1.86 11.31
N ASP A 112 -2.67 0.68 11.24
CA ASP A 112 -3.69 0.37 10.23
C ASP A 112 -4.85 -0.51 10.76
N ARG A 113 -5.21 -0.40 12.05
CA ARG A 113 -6.33 -1.19 12.62
C ARG A 113 -7.73 -0.62 12.39
N ASP A 114 -7.85 0.66 12.03
CA ASP A 114 -9.08 1.31 11.55
C ASP A 114 -8.82 2.01 10.22
N SER A 115 -9.81 2.65 9.57
CA SER A 115 -9.68 3.26 8.23
C SER A 115 -8.78 4.51 8.09
N ARG A 116 -8.05 4.91 9.14
CA ARG A 116 -7.22 6.13 9.10
C ARG A 116 -6.07 6.05 8.09
N SER A 117 -5.65 7.21 7.61
CA SER A 117 -4.49 7.37 6.73
C SER A 117 -3.58 8.46 7.24
N TYR A 118 -2.31 8.40 6.83
CA TYR A 118 -1.26 9.31 7.25
C TYR A 118 -0.58 9.98 6.05
N SER A 119 -0.13 11.22 6.25
CA SER A 119 0.84 11.87 5.37
C SER A 119 2.10 12.16 6.15
N TYR A 120 3.26 12.05 5.51
CA TYR A 120 4.56 12.17 6.17
C TYR A 120 5.67 12.47 5.18
N TYR A 121 6.82 12.87 5.68
CA TYR A 121 8.07 12.88 4.91
C TYR A 121 9.18 12.23 5.74
N ILE A 122 10.24 11.80 5.06
CA ILE A 122 11.42 11.22 5.68
C ILE A 122 12.64 12.02 5.28
N GLU A 123 13.43 12.38 6.29
CA GLU A 123 14.69 13.08 6.15
C GLU A 123 15.81 12.23 6.74
N VAL A 124 17.01 12.41 6.20
CA VAL A 124 18.22 11.75 6.70
C VAL A 124 19.31 12.78 6.97
N SER A 125 20.17 12.48 7.92
CA SER A 125 21.26 13.35 8.37
C SER A 125 22.47 12.56 8.85
N MET A 126 23.64 13.20 8.88
CA MET A 126 24.86 12.69 9.48
C MET A 126 25.12 13.27 10.88
N ASP A 127 24.60 14.46 11.17
CA ASP A 127 24.96 15.28 12.33
C ASP A 127 23.77 15.82 13.15
N GLU A 128 22.53 15.50 12.75
CA GLU A 128 21.27 16.00 13.32
C GLU A 128 20.99 17.50 13.08
N LEU A 129 21.85 18.20 12.33
CA LEU A 129 21.73 19.63 12.04
C LEU A 129 21.33 19.85 10.59
N ASP A 130 22.05 19.22 9.66
CA ASP A 130 21.75 19.28 8.24
C ASP A 130 20.95 18.06 7.80
N TRP A 131 19.73 18.30 7.30
CA TRP A 131 18.79 17.27 6.92
C TRP A 131 18.50 17.34 5.43
N VAL A 132 18.43 16.16 4.79
CA VAL A 132 18.00 16.05 3.41
C VAL A 132 16.78 15.15 3.32
N ARG A 133 15.71 15.69 2.72
CA ARG A 133 14.49 14.95 2.44
C ARG A 133 14.73 13.90 1.37
N VAL A 134 14.45 12.64 1.71
CA VAL A 134 14.59 11.50 0.81
C VAL A 134 13.25 11.00 0.28
N VAL A 135 12.19 11.20 1.05
CA VAL A 135 10.82 10.82 0.70
C VAL A 135 9.90 11.97 1.11
N ASP A 136 9.02 12.39 0.21
CA ASP A 136 8.00 13.41 0.53
C ASP A 136 6.61 12.90 0.18
N HIS A 137 5.94 12.33 1.18
CA HIS A 137 4.55 11.88 1.08
C HIS A 137 3.58 12.85 1.80
N SER A 138 3.95 14.12 1.99
CA SER A 138 3.15 15.08 2.78
C SER A 138 1.78 15.41 2.16
N LYS A 139 1.58 15.09 0.89
CA LYS A 139 0.35 15.35 0.12
C LYS A 139 -0.44 14.09 -0.23
N TYR A 140 -0.05 12.94 0.30
CA TYR A 140 -0.63 11.64 -0.03
C TYR A 140 -1.17 10.97 1.23
N LEU A 141 -2.32 10.30 1.11
CA LEU A 141 -2.86 9.49 2.19
C LEU A 141 -2.33 8.06 2.07
N CYS A 142 -1.45 7.71 3.00
CA CYS A 142 -0.75 6.43 3.07
C CYS A 142 -1.27 5.59 4.23
N ARG A 143 -1.09 4.27 4.15
CA ARG A 143 -1.59 3.31 5.12
C ARG A 143 -0.77 2.02 5.13
N SER A 144 -0.66 1.37 6.29
CA SER A 144 -0.02 0.07 6.43
C SER A 144 1.46 0.11 6.02
N TRP A 145 2.01 -1.02 5.56
CA TRP A 145 3.37 -1.12 5.10
C TRP A 145 3.67 -0.22 3.91
N GLN A 146 4.76 0.52 4.04
CA GLN A 146 5.33 1.36 3.01
C GLN A 146 6.68 0.77 2.61
N SER A 147 6.97 0.72 1.32
CA SER A 147 8.26 0.36 0.74
C SER A 147 8.80 1.54 -0.06
N LEU A 148 9.77 2.25 0.54
CA LEU A 148 10.19 3.57 0.12
C LEU A 148 11.61 3.54 -0.41
N TYR A 149 11.78 3.90 -1.68
CA TYR A 149 13.07 3.87 -2.37
C TYR A 149 13.55 5.28 -2.68
N PHE A 150 14.86 5.49 -2.66
CA PHE A 150 15.49 6.79 -2.95
C PHE A 150 16.94 6.58 -3.41
N PRO A 151 17.59 7.59 -4.04
CA PRO A 151 18.99 7.49 -4.42
C PRO A 151 19.89 7.18 -3.22
N ALA A 152 20.79 6.20 -3.39
CA ALA A 152 21.66 5.73 -2.32
C ALA A 152 22.48 6.86 -1.69
N ARG A 153 22.60 6.83 -0.37
CA ARG A 153 23.34 7.84 0.39
C ARG A 153 23.77 7.34 1.75
N VAL A 154 24.80 7.99 2.29
CA VAL A 154 25.27 7.72 3.64
C VAL A 154 24.46 8.56 4.62
N CYS A 155 23.96 7.95 5.68
CA CYS A 155 23.37 8.67 6.81
C CYS A 155 23.64 7.95 8.12
N ARG A 156 23.47 8.69 9.23
CA ARG A 156 23.49 8.14 10.59
C ARG A 156 22.16 8.31 11.30
N TYR A 157 21.40 9.33 10.92
CA TYR A 157 20.13 9.67 11.51
C TYR A 157 19.03 9.66 10.47
N VAL A 158 17.86 9.15 10.84
CA VAL A 158 16.65 9.15 10.03
C VAL A 158 15.55 9.78 10.85
N ARG A 159 14.88 10.80 10.30
CA ARG A 159 13.75 11.49 10.92
C ARG A 159 12.49 11.21 10.09
N ILE A 160 11.46 10.72 10.76
CA ILE A 160 10.13 10.49 10.18
C ILE A 160 9.18 11.53 10.77
N VAL A 161 8.67 12.41 9.92
CA VAL A 161 7.78 13.51 10.33
C VAL A 161 6.40 13.28 9.74
N GLY A 162 5.43 13.12 10.63
CA GLY A 162 4.01 13.05 10.28
C GLY A 162 3.48 14.46 10.06
N THR A 163 2.77 14.66 8.97
CA THR A 163 2.19 15.95 8.57
C THR A 163 0.67 15.92 8.56
N HIS A 164 0.07 14.73 8.47
CA HIS A 164 -1.37 14.56 8.53
C HIS A 164 -1.75 13.19 9.09
N ASN A 165 -2.87 13.14 9.80
CA ASN A 165 -3.60 11.94 10.17
C ASN A 165 -5.09 12.27 10.06
N THR A 166 -5.87 11.42 9.38
CA THR A 166 -7.28 11.66 9.09
C THR A 166 -8.21 11.59 10.31
N VAL A 167 -7.72 11.11 11.47
CA VAL A 167 -8.52 10.94 12.69
C VAL A 167 -8.15 11.93 13.79
N ASN A 168 -6.86 12.21 14.00
CA ASN A 168 -6.38 13.09 15.07
C ASN A 168 -5.02 13.72 14.71
N LYS A 169 -4.45 14.53 15.62
CA LYS A 169 -3.16 15.21 15.43
C LYS A 169 -1.95 14.43 15.96
N VAL A 170 -1.96 13.11 15.84
CA VAL A 170 -0.84 12.25 16.31
C VAL A 170 -0.41 11.31 15.19
N PHE A 171 0.89 11.27 14.89
CA PHE A 171 1.45 10.33 13.94
C PHE A 171 1.89 9.06 14.65
N HIS A 172 1.50 7.89 14.12
CA HIS A 172 1.73 6.59 14.74
C HIS A 172 2.56 5.71 13.80
N LEU A 173 3.65 5.15 14.32
CA LEU A 173 4.61 4.35 13.58
C LEU A 173 4.86 3.05 14.34
N VAL A 174 4.42 1.93 13.75
CA VAL A 174 4.50 0.60 14.38
C VAL A 174 5.91 0.06 14.24
N ALA A 175 6.44 0.04 13.02
CA ALA A 175 7.76 -0.52 12.72
C ALA A 175 8.55 0.36 11.76
N PHE A 176 9.87 0.32 11.90
CA PHE A 176 10.83 0.98 11.02
C PHE A 176 11.95 0.03 10.63
N GLU A 177 12.17 -0.11 9.33
CA GLU A 177 13.27 -0.86 8.76
C GLU A 177 14.07 0.04 7.81
N CYS A 178 15.38 -0.14 7.81
CA CYS A 178 16.30 0.67 7.02
C CYS A 178 17.38 -0.24 6.44
N MET A 179 17.59 -0.17 5.12
CA MET A 179 18.52 -1.07 4.43
C MET A 179 19.02 -0.49 3.11
N PHE A 180 19.98 -1.21 2.53
CA PHE A 180 20.38 -1.04 1.15
C PHE A 180 19.84 -2.22 0.33
N THR A 181 19.19 -1.95 -0.80
CA THR A 181 18.80 -2.98 -1.76
C THR A 181 19.55 -2.84 -3.08
N ASN A 182 19.93 -3.98 -3.64
CA ASN A 182 20.43 -4.12 -5.01
C ASN A 182 19.28 -4.26 -6.02
N SER A 183 18.05 -4.43 -5.54
CA SER A 183 16.87 -4.54 -6.41
C SER A 183 16.68 -3.26 -7.21
N SER A 184 16.59 -3.40 -8.54
CA SER A 184 16.36 -2.24 -9.41
C SER A 184 14.96 -1.66 -9.17
N PHE A 185 14.89 -0.35 -8.98
CA PHE A 185 13.63 0.39 -8.88
C PHE A 185 13.67 1.61 -9.81
N THR A 186 12.49 2.10 -10.18
CA THR A 186 12.35 3.31 -10.98
C THR A 186 11.48 4.29 -10.22
N LEU A 187 12.00 5.48 -9.99
CA LEU A 187 11.26 6.58 -9.38
C LEU A 187 10.92 7.61 -10.44
N GLU A 188 9.67 8.05 -10.46
CA GLU A 188 9.24 9.19 -11.25
C GLU A 188 8.57 10.19 -10.30
N LYS A 189 9.08 11.43 -10.28
CA LYS A 189 8.65 12.48 -9.33
C LYS A 189 8.69 12.03 -7.86
N GLY A 190 9.67 11.19 -7.50
CA GLY A 190 9.87 10.67 -6.15
C GLY A 190 8.97 9.49 -5.76
N LEU A 191 8.12 9.00 -6.67
CA LEU A 191 7.21 7.89 -6.43
C LEU A 191 7.64 6.65 -7.21
N LEU A 192 7.41 5.47 -6.64
CA LEU A 192 7.74 4.20 -7.28
C LEU A 192 6.85 3.97 -8.51
N VAL A 193 7.47 3.59 -9.63
CA VAL A 193 6.81 3.01 -10.79
C VAL A 193 6.76 1.49 -10.56
N PRO A 194 5.62 0.91 -10.17
CA PRO A 194 5.52 -0.51 -9.87
C PRO A 194 5.69 -1.35 -11.14
N LYS A 195 6.33 -2.51 -11.01
CA LYS A 195 6.44 -3.52 -12.07
C LYS A 195 5.42 -4.66 -11.88
N GLU A 196 5.10 -4.95 -10.62
CA GLU A 196 4.20 -6.03 -10.20
C GLU A 196 2.90 -5.44 -9.62
N ASN A 197 1.85 -6.26 -9.56
CA ASN A 197 0.54 -5.85 -9.05
C ASN A 197 0.60 -5.40 -7.59
N VAL A 198 0.41 -4.10 -7.36
CA VAL A 198 0.33 -3.48 -6.02
C VAL A 198 -1.09 -3.41 -5.48
N ALA A 199 -2.10 -3.77 -6.26
CA ALA A 199 -3.49 -3.91 -5.81
C ALA A 199 -3.78 -5.34 -5.31
N THR A 200 -3.01 -5.79 -4.31
CA THR A 200 -3.18 -7.10 -3.67
C THR A 200 -3.24 -6.97 -2.15
N ILE A 201 -3.84 -7.96 -1.48
CA ILE A 201 -3.88 -8.02 -0.02
C ILE A 201 -2.46 -8.06 0.57
N SER A 202 -1.54 -8.80 -0.05
CA SER A 202 -0.13 -8.89 0.35
C SER A 202 0.63 -7.59 0.17
N ALA A 203 0.25 -6.75 -0.80
CA ALA A 203 0.76 -5.40 -0.97
C ALA A 203 0.02 -4.35 -0.12
N CYS A 204 -0.79 -4.81 0.85
CA CYS A 204 -1.55 -3.98 1.79
C CYS A 204 -2.60 -3.07 1.13
N ALA A 205 -3.07 -3.40 -0.09
CA ALA A 205 -4.19 -2.72 -0.70
C ALA A 205 -5.52 -3.20 -0.08
N SER A 206 -6.53 -2.31 -0.08
CA SER A 206 -7.85 -2.59 0.47
C SER A 206 -8.97 -1.99 -0.38
N VAL A 207 -10.16 -2.58 -0.31
CA VAL A 207 -11.38 -1.99 -0.86
C VAL A 207 -12.06 -1.21 0.25
N ILE A 208 -12.20 0.10 0.08
CA ILE A 208 -12.79 1.02 1.08
C ILE A 208 -14.23 1.43 0.74
N GLU A 209 -14.63 1.29 -0.53
CA GLU A 209 -16.02 1.42 -0.97
C GLU A 209 -16.37 0.30 -1.96
N GLY A 210 -17.64 -0.11 -1.96
CA GLY A 210 -18.13 -1.26 -2.70
C GLY A 210 -18.60 -2.37 -1.76
N VAL A 211 -19.44 -3.26 -2.26
CA VAL A 211 -20.04 -4.36 -1.50
C VAL A 211 -19.57 -5.68 -2.07
N SER A 212 -19.19 -6.60 -1.21
CA SER A 212 -18.88 -7.98 -1.58
C SER A 212 -19.36 -8.92 -0.48
N ARG A 213 -19.87 -10.09 -0.87
CA ARG A 213 -20.15 -11.18 0.09
C ARG A 213 -18.88 -11.91 0.54
N SER A 214 -17.86 -11.91 -0.31
CA SER A 214 -16.56 -12.53 -0.05
C SER A 214 -15.54 -11.47 0.33
N ARG A 215 -14.91 -11.62 1.50
CA ARG A 215 -13.88 -10.69 1.95
C ARG A 215 -12.76 -10.59 0.91
N ASN A 216 -12.39 -9.37 0.53
CA ASN A 216 -11.31 -9.06 -0.42
C ASN A 216 -11.48 -9.65 -1.83
N ALA A 217 -12.70 -10.00 -2.27
CA ALA A 217 -12.96 -10.64 -3.58
C ALA A 217 -12.21 -9.98 -4.74
N LEU A 218 -12.24 -8.65 -4.80
CA LEU A 218 -11.60 -7.89 -5.88
C LEU A 218 -10.06 -8.03 -5.95
N LEU A 219 -9.40 -8.29 -4.81
CA LEU A 219 -7.94 -8.18 -4.63
C LEU A 219 -7.28 -9.50 -4.19
N ASN A 220 -8.04 -10.61 -4.16
CA ASN A 220 -7.57 -11.91 -3.67
C ASN A 220 -6.85 -12.76 -4.72
N GLY A 221 -6.82 -12.33 -5.99
CA GLY A 221 -6.20 -13.07 -7.10
C GLY A 221 -7.08 -14.17 -7.72
N ASP A 222 -8.29 -14.40 -7.20
CA ASP A 222 -9.21 -15.38 -7.77
C ASP A 222 -9.93 -14.81 -8.98
N THR A 223 -9.68 -15.43 -10.13
CA THR A 223 -10.24 -15.04 -11.44
C THR A 223 -11.07 -16.16 -12.05
N ARG A 224 -11.40 -17.21 -11.29
CA ARG A 224 -12.05 -18.42 -11.81
C ARG A 224 -13.22 -18.89 -10.96
N ASN A 225 -13.19 -18.66 -9.65
CA ASN A 225 -14.24 -19.12 -8.75
C ASN A 225 -15.13 -17.93 -8.34
N TYR A 226 -16.04 -17.57 -9.24
CA TYR A 226 -17.10 -16.59 -8.99
C TYR A 226 -18.40 -17.07 -9.60
N ASP A 227 -19.50 -16.77 -8.91
CA ASP A 227 -20.85 -17.16 -9.28
C ASP A 227 -21.85 -16.08 -8.82
N TRP A 228 -23.14 -16.32 -9.08
CA TRP A 228 -24.16 -15.29 -8.86
C TRP A 228 -24.28 -14.87 -7.39
N ASP A 229 -23.72 -15.66 -6.47
CA ASP A 229 -23.72 -15.43 -5.04
C ASP A 229 -22.42 -14.77 -4.54
N SER A 230 -21.26 -15.01 -5.18
CA SER A 230 -19.96 -14.66 -4.61
C SER A 230 -18.83 -14.47 -5.63
N GLY A 231 -17.69 -13.94 -5.17
CA GLY A 231 -16.48 -13.81 -6.00
C GLY A 231 -16.37 -12.52 -6.81
N TYR A 232 -17.14 -11.49 -6.45
CA TYR A 232 -17.03 -10.15 -7.05
C TYR A 232 -17.32 -9.06 -6.01
N THR A 233 -16.83 -7.85 -6.30
CA THR A 233 -17.24 -6.62 -5.63
C THR A 233 -18.18 -5.84 -6.55
N CYS A 234 -19.22 -5.24 -5.98
CA CYS A 234 -20.23 -4.50 -6.72
C CYS A 234 -20.62 -3.17 -6.09
N HIS A 235 -21.33 -2.35 -6.86
CA HIS A 235 -22.04 -1.17 -6.37
C HIS A 235 -23.30 -0.90 -7.20
N GLN A 236 -24.28 -0.19 -6.63
CA GLN A 236 -25.47 0.24 -7.36
C GLN A 236 -25.11 1.32 -8.38
N LEU A 237 -25.64 1.21 -9.60
CA LEU A 237 -25.50 2.25 -10.63
C LEU A 237 -26.15 3.56 -10.17
N GLY A 238 -25.48 4.69 -10.43
CA GLY A 238 -25.97 6.02 -10.10
C GLY A 238 -25.83 6.46 -8.63
N SER A 239 -25.44 5.57 -7.70
CA SER A 239 -25.38 5.88 -6.26
C SER A 239 -24.11 5.38 -5.54
N GLY A 240 -23.18 4.76 -6.26
CA GLY A 240 -21.98 4.21 -5.63
C GLY A 240 -20.79 4.09 -6.57
N ALA A 241 -19.71 3.56 -6.02
CA ALA A 241 -18.48 3.22 -6.71
C ALA A 241 -17.78 2.05 -6.01
N ILE A 242 -16.77 1.49 -6.65
CA ILE A 242 -15.77 0.66 -6.00
C ILE A 242 -14.52 1.51 -5.82
N VAL A 243 -14.06 1.69 -4.58
CA VAL A 243 -12.85 2.47 -4.28
C VAL A 243 -11.81 1.56 -3.64
N ILE A 244 -10.64 1.52 -4.27
CA ILE A 244 -9.47 0.78 -3.82
C ILE A 244 -8.48 1.79 -3.24
N GLN A 245 -7.97 1.51 -2.04
CA GLN A 245 -6.84 2.21 -1.45
C GLN A 245 -5.58 1.33 -1.59
N LEU A 246 -4.54 1.89 -2.18
CA LEU A 246 -3.19 1.30 -2.17
C LEU A 246 -2.48 1.67 -0.87
N ALA A 247 -1.49 0.88 -0.48
CA ALA A 247 -0.73 1.13 0.76
C ALA A 247 0.00 2.49 0.73
N GLN A 248 0.56 2.85 -0.42
CA GLN A 248 1.33 4.06 -0.64
C GLN A 248 1.03 4.65 -2.03
N PRO A 249 1.41 5.90 -2.32
CA PRO A 249 1.32 6.44 -3.67
C PRO A 249 2.29 5.75 -4.65
N TYR A 250 1.79 5.47 -5.85
CA TYR A 250 2.56 4.91 -6.96
C TYR A 250 2.36 5.75 -8.23
N MET A 251 3.29 5.65 -9.18
CA MET A 251 3.12 6.16 -10.54
C MET A 251 2.52 5.08 -11.43
N ILE A 252 1.21 5.16 -11.67
CA ILE A 252 0.43 4.14 -12.37
C ILE A 252 0.12 4.61 -13.78
N GLY A 253 0.32 3.74 -14.78
CA GLY A 253 -0.04 3.99 -16.19
C GLY A 253 -0.83 2.87 -16.85
N SER A 254 -1.17 1.81 -16.11
CA SER A 254 -2.00 0.72 -16.60
C SER A 254 -2.83 0.10 -15.50
N LEU A 255 -3.98 -0.45 -15.87
CA LEU A 255 -4.92 -1.15 -15.00
C LEU A 255 -5.48 -2.34 -15.77
N ARG A 256 -5.81 -3.43 -15.07
CA ARG A 256 -6.60 -4.52 -15.64
C ARG A 256 -7.71 -4.88 -14.68
N LEU A 257 -8.91 -5.11 -15.22
CA LEU A 257 -10.04 -5.58 -14.45
C LEU A 257 -10.78 -6.70 -15.17
N LEU A 258 -11.31 -7.64 -14.40
CA LEU A 258 -12.23 -8.66 -14.89
C LEU A 258 -13.65 -8.23 -14.54
N LEU A 259 -14.41 -7.85 -15.56
CA LEU A 259 -15.85 -7.66 -15.40
C LEU A 259 -16.51 -9.03 -15.29
N TRP A 260 -17.63 -9.09 -14.55
CA TRP A 260 -18.47 -10.28 -14.53
C TRP A 260 -18.82 -10.75 -15.95
N ASP A 261 -18.60 -12.02 -16.24
CA ASP A 261 -18.74 -12.59 -17.58
C ASP A 261 -19.34 -14.01 -17.60
N CYS A 262 -20.02 -14.44 -16.51
CA CYS A 262 -20.73 -15.72 -16.50
C CYS A 262 -21.99 -15.75 -17.40
N ASP A 263 -22.40 -14.61 -17.95
CA ASP A 263 -23.51 -14.50 -18.91
C ASP A 263 -23.24 -13.42 -19.96
N ASP A 264 -24.27 -13.10 -20.77
CA ASP A 264 -24.13 -12.20 -21.91
C ASP A 264 -24.18 -10.70 -21.62
N ARG A 265 -24.20 -10.31 -20.35
CA ARG A 265 -24.28 -8.90 -19.99
C ARG A 265 -23.03 -8.12 -20.37
N SER A 266 -23.20 -6.83 -20.62
CA SER A 266 -22.12 -5.88 -20.82
C SER A 266 -22.25 -4.69 -19.88
N TYR A 267 -21.13 -4.04 -19.64
CA TYR A 267 -21.00 -2.92 -18.72
C TYR A 267 -20.42 -1.69 -19.41
N SER A 268 -20.72 -0.51 -18.89
CA SER A 268 -20.02 0.74 -19.21
C SER A 268 -19.57 1.38 -17.91
N TYR A 269 -18.39 2.01 -17.90
CA TYR A 269 -17.78 2.53 -16.68
C TYR A 269 -16.76 3.62 -16.97
N TYR A 270 -16.32 4.33 -15.94
CA TYR A 270 -15.13 5.16 -15.99
C TYR A 270 -14.26 4.89 -14.76
N ILE A 271 -12.98 5.25 -14.83
CA ILE A 271 -12.03 5.09 -13.73
C ILE A 271 -11.37 6.43 -13.42
N GLU A 272 -11.29 6.74 -12.13
CA GLU A 272 -10.63 7.93 -11.60
C GLU A 272 -9.49 7.53 -10.66
N LEU A 273 -8.44 8.35 -10.63
CA LEU A 273 -7.33 8.24 -9.69
C LEU A 273 -7.34 9.41 -8.71
N SER A 274 -6.87 9.17 -7.49
CA SER A 274 -6.66 10.21 -6.49
C SER A 274 -5.44 9.90 -5.61
N THR A 275 -4.85 10.92 -5.03
CA THR A 275 -3.80 10.83 -4.01
C THR A 275 -4.31 11.11 -2.59
N ASN A 276 -5.51 11.69 -2.47
CA ASN A 276 -6.02 12.27 -1.21
C ASN A 276 -7.53 12.10 -0.99
N GLN A 277 -8.23 11.36 -1.86
CA GLN A 277 -9.70 11.16 -1.87
C GLN A 277 -10.56 12.42 -2.08
N GLN A 278 -9.96 13.60 -2.23
CA GLN A 278 -10.67 14.85 -2.45
C GLN A 278 -10.65 15.23 -3.93
N GLN A 279 -9.47 15.16 -4.55
CA GLN A 279 -9.27 15.49 -5.96
C GLN A 279 -9.17 14.21 -6.76
N TRP A 280 -10.03 14.09 -7.77
CA TRP A 280 -10.14 12.91 -8.62
C TRP A 280 -9.88 13.30 -10.07
N THR A 281 -9.05 12.51 -10.74
CA THR A 281 -8.75 12.67 -12.16
C THR A 281 -9.27 11.47 -12.93
N LYS A 282 -10.21 11.67 -13.84
CA LYS A 282 -10.70 10.62 -14.74
C LYS A 282 -9.61 10.25 -15.74
N VAL A 283 -9.11 9.01 -15.66
CA VAL A 283 -8.04 8.49 -16.54
C VAL A 283 -8.57 7.57 -17.63
N ILE A 284 -9.75 6.98 -17.44
CA ILE A 284 -10.43 6.12 -18.41
C ILE A 284 -11.90 6.51 -18.47
N ASP A 285 -12.43 6.73 -19.67
CA ASP A 285 -13.86 6.91 -19.90
C ASP A 285 -14.39 5.89 -20.91
N ARG A 286 -15.13 4.90 -20.41
CA ARG A 286 -15.86 3.90 -21.19
C ARG A 286 -17.36 3.97 -20.91
N SER A 287 -17.87 5.14 -20.52
CA SER A 287 -19.28 5.36 -20.16
C SER A 287 -20.26 5.11 -21.32
N LYS A 288 -19.75 5.07 -22.56
CA LYS A 288 -20.52 4.81 -23.79
C LYS A 288 -20.05 3.57 -24.55
N VAL A 289 -19.25 2.72 -23.90
CA VAL A 289 -18.67 1.52 -24.52
C VAL A 289 -19.22 0.29 -23.82
N ALA A 290 -19.74 -0.67 -24.58
CA ALA A 290 -20.14 -1.97 -24.06
C ALA A 290 -18.90 -2.84 -23.82
N CYS A 291 -18.56 -3.08 -22.57
CA CYS A 291 -17.39 -3.84 -22.12
C CYS A 291 -17.81 -5.17 -21.50
N ARG A 292 -17.03 -6.23 -21.67
CA ARG A 292 -17.30 -7.59 -21.16
C ARG A 292 -16.01 -8.31 -20.82
N SER A 293 -16.00 -9.11 -19.75
CA SER A 293 -14.81 -9.87 -19.31
C SER A 293 -13.60 -8.96 -19.06
N TRP A 294 -12.38 -9.45 -19.32
CA TRP A 294 -11.12 -8.75 -19.11
C TRP A 294 -11.01 -7.43 -19.89
N GLN A 295 -10.63 -6.37 -19.16
CA GLN A 295 -10.33 -5.06 -19.72
C GLN A 295 -8.90 -4.68 -19.33
N THR A 296 -8.01 -4.59 -20.32
CA THR A 296 -6.68 -4.00 -20.13
C THR A 296 -6.71 -2.54 -20.56
N LEU A 297 -6.23 -1.66 -19.69
CA LEU A 297 -6.35 -0.22 -19.83
C LEU A 297 -4.97 0.41 -19.66
N THR A 298 -4.62 1.35 -20.53
CA THR A 298 -3.36 2.10 -20.49
C THR A 298 -3.64 3.59 -20.63
N PHE A 299 -2.87 4.41 -19.93
CA PHE A 299 -2.96 5.87 -19.93
C PHE A 299 -1.62 6.47 -19.50
N ASP A 300 -1.48 7.79 -19.63
CA ASP A 300 -0.27 8.48 -19.19
C ASP A 300 -0.05 8.31 -17.69
N LYS A 301 1.19 7.99 -17.28
CA LYS A 301 1.49 7.72 -15.87
C LYS A 301 1.14 8.90 -14.99
N GLN A 302 0.39 8.62 -13.92
CA GLN A 302 0.01 9.63 -12.93
C GLN A 302 0.08 9.07 -11.50
N PRO A 303 0.31 9.94 -10.50
CA PRO A 303 0.36 9.53 -9.11
C PRO A 303 -1.02 9.08 -8.61
N ALA A 304 -1.07 7.94 -7.94
CA ALA A 304 -2.30 7.41 -7.36
C ALA A 304 -2.04 6.66 -6.05
N ALA A 305 -2.86 6.96 -5.04
CA ALA A 305 -3.02 6.17 -3.82
C ALA A 305 -4.43 5.55 -3.73
N PHE A 306 -5.38 6.07 -4.53
CA PHE A 306 -6.74 5.58 -4.62
C PHE A 306 -7.15 5.41 -6.07
N ILE A 307 -7.93 4.37 -6.33
CA ILE A 307 -8.55 4.10 -7.62
C ILE A 307 -10.05 3.97 -7.39
N ARG A 308 -10.85 4.72 -8.14
CA ARG A 308 -12.31 4.65 -8.11
C ARG A 308 -12.82 4.13 -9.44
N ILE A 309 -13.59 3.05 -9.41
CA ILE A 309 -14.27 2.46 -10.57
C ILE A 309 -15.76 2.78 -10.42
N VAL A 310 -16.33 3.47 -11.41
CA VAL A 310 -17.74 3.84 -11.42
C VAL A 310 -18.43 3.22 -12.62
N GLY A 311 -19.26 2.22 -12.34
CA GLY A 311 -20.22 1.69 -13.29
C GLY A 311 -21.29 2.71 -13.66
N THR A 312 -21.57 2.81 -14.95
CA THR A 312 -22.55 3.72 -15.55
C THR A 312 -23.67 2.97 -16.28
N HIS A 313 -23.40 1.73 -16.70
CA HIS A 313 -24.39 0.88 -17.37
C HIS A 313 -24.12 -0.59 -17.08
N ASN A 314 -25.20 -1.38 -17.05
CA ASN A 314 -25.20 -2.83 -17.10
C ASN A 314 -26.47 -3.26 -17.85
N THR A 315 -26.34 -4.13 -18.86
CA THR A 315 -27.47 -4.56 -19.70
C THR A 315 -28.44 -5.51 -19.01
N ALA A 316 -28.08 -6.09 -17.86
CA ALA A 316 -28.91 -7.08 -17.15
C ALA A 316 -29.67 -6.51 -15.95
N ASN A 317 -29.09 -5.55 -15.21
CA ASN A 317 -29.69 -4.97 -14.00
C ASN A 317 -28.98 -3.66 -13.60
N GLU A 318 -29.35 -3.09 -12.46
CA GLU A 318 -28.83 -1.79 -11.98
C GLU A 318 -27.58 -1.91 -11.07
N VAL A 319 -26.80 -2.98 -11.19
CA VAL A 319 -25.61 -3.21 -10.35
C VAL A 319 -24.37 -3.41 -11.20
N PHE A 320 -23.29 -2.68 -10.93
CA PHE A 320 -21.99 -2.90 -11.55
C PHE A 320 -21.21 -3.98 -10.81
N HIS A 321 -20.64 -4.94 -11.53
CA HIS A 321 -19.93 -6.08 -10.93
C HIS A 321 -18.50 -6.17 -11.47
N CYS A 322 -17.52 -6.23 -10.56
CA CYS A 322 -16.11 -6.38 -10.87
C CYS A 322 -15.54 -7.56 -10.08
N VAL A 323 -15.05 -8.57 -10.78
CA VAL A 323 -14.53 -9.82 -10.21
C VAL A 323 -13.12 -9.61 -9.68
N HIS A 324 -12.24 -9.01 -10.50
CA HIS A 324 -10.83 -8.88 -10.19
C HIS A 324 -10.30 -7.52 -10.64
N PHE A 325 -9.30 -7.01 -9.93
CA PHE A 325 -8.58 -5.79 -10.29
C PHE A 325 -7.08 -5.92 -9.99
N GLU A 326 -6.27 -5.39 -10.90
CA GLU A 326 -4.83 -5.27 -10.72
C GLU A 326 -4.30 -3.94 -11.25
N CYS A 327 -3.29 -3.40 -10.55
CA CYS A 327 -2.52 -2.25 -11.02
C CYS A 327 -1.06 -2.41 -10.61
N PRO A 328 -0.08 -2.21 -11.52
CA PRO A 328 -0.27 -2.07 -12.96
C PRO A 328 -0.85 -3.35 -13.58
N ALA A 329 -1.40 -3.25 -14.78
CA ALA A 329 -1.87 -4.42 -15.53
C ALA A 329 -0.75 -5.46 -15.65
N GLN A 330 -1.00 -6.67 -15.17
CA GLN A 330 -0.16 -7.84 -15.35
C GLN A 330 -0.65 -8.52 -16.62
N LEU A 331 -0.02 -8.20 -17.75
CA LEU A 331 -0.23 -8.97 -18.96
C LEU A 331 0.47 -10.30 -18.77
N ASP A 332 -0.30 -11.35 -18.55
CA ASP A 332 0.21 -12.71 -18.65
C ASP A 332 0.87 -12.89 -20.02
N VAL A 333 2.08 -13.43 -20.02
CA VAL A 333 2.61 -14.18 -21.15
C VAL A 333 1.61 -15.33 -21.35
N GLU A 334 0.71 -15.19 -22.33
CA GLU A 334 -0.38 -16.11 -22.71
C GLU A 334 -1.70 -16.04 -21.91
N VAL A 335 -2.52 -15.02 -22.16
CA VAL A 335 -3.99 -15.19 -22.20
C VAL A 335 -4.47 -14.76 -23.58
N LYS A 336 -4.90 -15.73 -24.40
CA LYS A 336 -5.46 -15.46 -25.74
C LYS A 336 -6.69 -14.56 -25.59
N GLU A 337 -6.58 -13.34 -26.10
CA GLU A 337 -7.70 -12.42 -26.24
C GLU A 337 -8.81 -13.07 -27.08
N GLY A 338 -9.98 -13.23 -26.48
CA GLY A 338 -11.20 -13.55 -27.20
C GLY A 338 -11.62 -12.34 -28.04
N SER A 339 -11.22 -12.33 -29.31
CA SER A 339 -11.75 -11.37 -30.30
C SER A 339 -13.22 -11.70 -30.63
N PRO A 340 -14.05 -10.70 -30.99
CA PRO A 340 -15.49 -10.88 -31.19
C PRO A 340 -15.76 -11.69 -32.46
N GLY A 341 -16.48 -12.80 -32.31
CA GLY A 341 -16.78 -13.73 -33.40
C GLY A 341 -17.67 -13.11 -34.48
N GLN A 342 -17.19 -13.15 -35.72
CA GLN A 342 -17.99 -13.00 -36.94
C GLN A 342 -18.14 -14.35 -37.66
N ASN A 343 -19.39 -14.67 -37.98
CA ASN A 343 -19.93 -15.42 -39.12
C ASN A 343 -19.84 -16.96 -39.20
N SER A 344 -21.05 -17.55 -39.07
CA SER A 344 -21.76 -18.36 -40.08
C SER A 344 -21.44 -19.86 -40.25
N PRO A 345 -22.42 -20.65 -40.75
CA PRO A 345 -22.60 -22.05 -40.36
C PRO A 345 -22.00 -23.02 -41.37
N GLU A 346 -21.31 -24.04 -40.89
CA GLU A 346 -20.97 -25.22 -41.70
C GLU A 346 -21.58 -26.49 -41.10
N SER A 347 -22.38 -27.10 -41.96
CA SER A 347 -22.93 -28.45 -41.91
C SER A 347 -21.85 -29.50 -41.67
N ASN A 348 -22.10 -30.48 -40.79
CA ASN A 348 -21.53 -31.81 -40.97
C ASN A 348 -22.42 -32.94 -40.43
N SER A 349 -22.80 -33.78 -41.39
CA SER A 349 -23.15 -35.20 -41.38
C SER A 349 -23.12 -35.99 -40.06
N VAL A 350 -24.28 -36.61 -39.81
CA VAL A 350 -24.56 -37.61 -38.77
C VAL A 350 -24.00 -38.99 -39.15
N SER A 351 -23.28 -39.63 -38.23
CA SER A 351 -23.08 -41.09 -38.20
C SER A 351 -23.61 -41.62 -36.87
N GLN A 352 -24.56 -42.55 -36.95
CA GLN A 352 -25.28 -43.16 -35.83
C GLN A 352 -24.48 -44.31 -35.18
N GLN A 353 -24.58 -44.47 -33.86
CA GLN A 353 -24.65 -45.75 -33.14
C GLN A 353 -25.14 -45.54 -31.67
N PRO A 354 -25.68 -46.57 -30.98
CA PRO A 354 -27.02 -46.51 -30.36
C PRO A 354 -27.01 -46.35 -28.81
N PRO A 355 -28.18 -46.12 -28.18
CA PRO A 355 -28.27 -45.67 -26.79
C PRO A 355 -28.24 -46.82 -25.78
N GLN A 356 -27.64 -46.58 -24.61
CA GLN A 356 -27.81 -47.40 -23.41
C GLN A 356 -28.27 -46.56 -22.20
N PRO A 357 -29.01 -47.16 -21.25
CA PRO A 357 -30.07 -46.48 -20.52
C PRO A 357 -29.66 -45.93 -19.16
N ARG A 358 -30.32 -44.82 -18.75
CA ARG A 358 -30.23 -44.21 -17.41
C ARG A 358 -30.82 -45.10 -16.32
N PRO A 359 -30.22 -45.16 -15.12
CA PRO A 359 -30.94 -45.55 -13.91
C PRO A 359 -31.75 -44.36 -13.33
N PRO A 360 -32.90 -44.63 -12.67
CA PRO A 360 -33.93 -43.64 -12.36
C PRO A 360 -33.68 -42.87 -11.04
N ARG A 361 -34.19 -41.64 -10.98
CA ARG A 361 -34.40 -40.84 -9.76
C ARG A 361 -35.44 -41.50 -8.85
N PRO A 362 -35.27 -41.51 -7.52
CA PRO A 362 -36.39 -41.67 -6.61
C PRO A 362 -37.07 -40.32 -6.35
N SER A 363 -38.39 -40.34 -6.46
CA SER A 363 -39.34 -39.29 -6.07
C SER A 363 -40.24 -39.82 -4.95
N ARG A 364 -40.46 -39.03 -3.89
CA ARG A 364 -41.69 -38.90 -3.05
C ARG A 364 -41.32 -38.16 -1.75
N SER A 365 -41.79 -36.93 -1.53
CA SER A 365 -43.10 -36.50 -1.03
C SER A 365 -43.30 -36.64 0.50
N GLN A 366 -43.24 -35.47 1.17
CA GLN A 366 -44.01 -34.99 2.33
C GLN A 366 -44.11 -35.82 3.64
N SER A 367 -43.66 -35.19 4.74
CA SER A 367 -44.45 -35.07 5.98
C SER A 367 -43.92 -33.92 6.85
N LEU A 368 -44.77 -32.91 7.05
CA LEU A 368 -44.67 -31.84 8.05
C LEU A 368 -45.02 -32.40 9.44
N LEU A 369 -44.38 -31.90 10.51
CA LEU A 369 -45.00 -31.45 11.77
C LEU A 369 -43.95 -30.75 12.68
N PRO A 370 -44.37 -29.84 13.58
CA PRO A 370 -43.53 -28.74 14.07
C PRO A 370 -42.98 -28.94 15.49
N SER A 371 -41.85 -28.29 15.78
CA SER A 371 -41.31 -28.14 17.15
C SER A 371 -41.60 -26.75 17.71
N GLN A 372 -42.28 -26.71 18.86
CA GLN A 372 -42.62 -25.53 19.66
C GLN A 372 -41.44 -25.03 20.52
N PRO A 373 -41.52 -23.79 21.05
CA PRO A 373 -40.38 -23.01 21.55
C PRO A 373 -40.12 -23.18 23.05
N SER A 374 -38.85 -23.08 23.45
CA SER A 374 -38.43 -23.05 24.85
C SER A 374 -38.37 -21.62 25.41
N SER A 375 -39.25 -21.41 26.39
CA SER A 375 -39.34 -20.40 27.46
C SER A 375 -38.12 -19.51 27.77
N SER A 376 -38.41 -18.21 27.81
CA SER A 376 -37.75 -17.14 28.56
C SER A 376 -38.12 -17.16 30.06
N GLN A 377 -37.19 -16.83 30.97
CA GLN A 377 -37.42 -15.94 32.13
C GLN A 377 -36.09 -15.61 32.88
N PRO A 378 -36.05 -14.54 33.73
CA PRO A 378 -34.92 -13.63 33.88
C PRO A 378 -34.17 -13.73 35.24
N SER A 379 -32.98 -13.15 35.32
CA SER A 379 -32.25 -12.86 36.57
C SER A 379 -31.70 -11.43 36.54
N SER A 380 -32.37 -10.50 37.21
CA SER A 380 -32.08 -10.01 38.58
C SER A 380 -30.85 -9.09 38.65
N SER A 381 -31.16 -7.79 38.58
CA SER A 381 -30.32 -6.66 38.97
C SER A 381 -29.92 -6.73 40.44
N SER A 382 -28.63 -6.59 40.73
CA SER A 382 -28.13 -6.27 42.07
C SER A 382 -26.96 -5.29 41.99
N SER A 383 -27.22 -4.06 42.43
CA SER A 383 -26.26 -3.17 43.07
C SER A 383 -26.83 -2.93 44.48
N PRO A 384 -26.00 -2.83 45.54
CA PRO A 384 -25.51 -1.50 45.86
C PRO A 384 -24.15 -1.43 46.60
N SER A 385 -23.71 -0.19 46.77
CA SER A 385 -22.89 0.37 47.85
C SER A 385 -21.38 0.50 47.62
N ARG A 386 -20.94 1.75 47.44
CA ARG A 386 -19.85 2.29 48.28
C ARG A 386 -20.03 3.78 48.55
N SER A 387 -19.76 4.08 49.81
CA SER A 387 -19.99 5.27 50.60
C SER A 387 -19.04 6.43 50.29
N GLN A 388 -19.55 7.63 50.57
CA GLN A 388 -18.77 8.85 50.83
C GLN A 388 -17.90 8.67 52.09
N HIS A 389 -16.65 9.10 52.00
CA HIS A 389 -16.04 10.10 52.88
C HIS A 389 -14.79 10.67 52.21
#